data_AF-A0A972MBC0-F1
#
_entry.id   AF-A0A972MBC0-F1
#
_cell.length_a   1.000
_cell.length_b   1.000
_cell.length_c   1.000
_cell.angle_alpha   90.00
_cell.angle_beta   90.00
_cell.angle_gamma   90.00
#
_symmetry.space_group_name_H-M   'P 1'
#
loop_
_entity.id
_entity.type
_entity.pdbx_description
1 polymer ?
#
loop_
_entity_poly.entity_id
_entity_poly.type
_entity_poly.pdbx_seq_one_letter_code
_entity_poly.pdbx_strand_id
1 'polypeptide(L)' 'MKKDTLKEIGKFGLDLSKIIFAIAILPTILKNGIVNGYALLGALTLTISGIMLINKGAENE' A
#
# COMPACT_ATOMS: atom_id res chain seq x y z
N MET A 1 -19.76 -8.13 -0.03
CA MET A 1 -19.20 -7.20 -1.04
C MET A 1 -19.05 -7.93 -2.35
N LYS A 2 -19.24 -7.25 -3.49
CA LYS A 2 -18.94 -7.83 -4.80
C LYS A 2 -17.43 -8.08 -4.91
N LYS A 3 -17.01 -9.15 -5.59
CA LYS A 3 -15.60 -9.51 -5.76
C LYS A 3 -14.81 -8.41 -6.47
N ASP A 4 -15.44 -7.75 -7.44
CA ASP A 4 -14.88 -6.57 -8.11
C ASP A 4 -14.59 -5.42 -7.14
N THR A 5 -15.49 -5.19 -6.17
CA THR A 5 -15.28 -4.17 -5.13
C THR A 5 -14.09 -4.53 -4.23
N LEU A 6 -13.88 -5.81 -3.90
CA LEU A 6 -12.69 -6.24 -3.14
C LEU A 6 -11.40 -6.01 -3.93
N LYS A 7 -11.41 -6.33 -5.23
CA LYS A 7 -10.29 -6.12 -6.15
C LYS A 7 -9.95 -4.63 -6.30
N GLU A 8 -10.96 -3.77 -6.45
CA GLU A 8 -10.78 -2.32 -6.53
C GLU A 8 -10.27 -1.70 -5.23
N ILE A 9 -10.79 -2.12 -4.07
CA ILE A 9 -10.29 -1.65 -2.77
C ILE A 9 -8.84 -2.09 -2.56
N GLY A 10 -8.50 -3.32 -2.95
CA GLY A 10 -7.12 -3.79 -2.87
C GLY A 10 -6.16 -3.00 -3.77
N LYS A 11 -6.58 -2.68 -5.01
CA LYS A 11 -5.84 -1.79 -5.92
C LYS A 11 -5.67 -0.39 -5.34
N PHE A 12 -6.73 0.18 -4.79
CA PHE A 12 -6.68 1.47 -4.12
C PHE A 12 -5.72 1.47 -2.92
N GLY A 13 -5.77 0.42 -2.09
CA GLY A 13 -4.83 0.24 -0.97
C GLY A 13 -3.37 0.14 -1.42
N LEU A 14 -3.11 -0.56 -2.54
CA LEU A 14 -1.78 -0.61 -3.15
C LEU A 14 -1.30 0.76 -3.64
N ASP A 15 -2.18 1.54 -4.27
CA ASP A 15 -1.82 2.89 -4.74
C ASP A 15 -1.54 3.83 -3.57
N LEU A 16 -2.34 3.75 -2.50
CA LEU A 16 -2.11 4.51 -1.27
C LEU A 16 -0.78 4.11 -0.59
N SER A 17 -0.44 2.82 -0.58
CA SER A 17 0.85 2.34 -0.08
C SER A 17 2.03 3.01 -0.78
N LYS A 18 2.01 3.12 -2.12
CA LYS A 18 3.09 3.75 -2.88
C LYS A 18 3.29 5.21 -2.48
N ILE A 19 2.20 5.93 -2.24
CA ILE A 19 2.23 7.33 -1.78
C ILE A 19 2.87 7.41 -0.38
N ILE A 20 2.42 6.57 0.55
CA ILE A 20 2.94 6.56 1.93
C ILE A 20 4.42 6.17 1.94
N PHE A 21 4.81 5.18 1.13
CA PHE A 21 6.21 4.79 0.96
C PHE A 21 7.07 5.95 0.44
N ALA A 22 6.59 6.66 -0.60
CA ALA A 22 7.26 7.84 -1.13
C ALA A 22 7.46 8.90 -0.03
N ILE A 23 6.41 9.21 0.74
CA ILE A 23 6.50 10.15 1.87
C ILE A 23 7.49 9.67 2.94
N ALA A 24 7.57 8.37 3.20
CA ALA A 24 8.46 7.80 4.22
C ALA A 24 9.96 7.98 3.87
N ILE A 25 10.31 7.93 2.58
CA ILE A 25 11.70 7.99 2.10
C ILE A 25 12.10 9.39 1.59
N LEU A 26 11.13 10.23 1.21
CA LEU A 26 11.38 11.56 0.63
C LEU A 26 12.26 12.46 1.52
N PRO A 27 12.10 12.50 2.86
CA PRO A 27 12.96 13.31 3.73
C PRO A 27 14.43 12.90 3.68
N THR A 28 14.68 11.60 3.52
CA THR A 28 16.03 11.02 3.42
C THR A 28 16.69 11.42 2.12
N ILE A 29 15.93 11.44 1.01
CA ILE A 29 16.42 11.81 -0.31
C ILE A 29 16.66 13.32 -0.43
N LEU A 30 15.74 14.15 0.09
CA LEU A 30 15.77 15.60 -0.17
C LEU A 30 16.46 16.43 0.91
N LYS A 31 16.58 15.94 2.15
CA LYS A 31 16.98 16.79 3.30
C LYS A 31 17.98 16.13 4.25
N ASN A 32 18.66 15.04 3.86
CA ASN A 32 19.47 14.21 4.76
C ASN A 32 18.69 13.80 6.04
N GLY A 33 17.36 13.66 5.93
CA GLY A 33 16.49 13.29 7.04
C GLY A 33 16.51 11.78 7.32
N ILE A 34 15.92 11.38 8.43
CA ILE A 34 15.79 9.95 8.78
C ILE A 34 14.56 9.37 8.09
N VAL A 35 14.64 8.11 7.64
CA VAL A 35 13.48 7.36 7.12
C VAL A 35 12.41 7.28 8.20
N ASN A 36 11.16 7.64 7.86
CA ASN A 36 10.06 7.49 8.80
C ASN A 36 9.62 6.03 8.87
N GLY A 37 10.15 5.29 9.87
CA GLY A 37 9.88 3.87 10.05
C GLY A 37 8.40 3.52 10.26
N TYR A 38 7.62 4.40 10.90
CA TYR A 38 6.17 4.19 11.06
C TYR A 38 5.43 4.29 9.72
N ALA A 39 5.79 5.28 8.90
CA ALA A 39 5.22 5.40 7.55
C ALA A 39 5.63 4.20 6.68
N LEU A 40 6.87 3.72 6.80
CA LEU A 40 7.34 2.54 6.08
C LEU A 40 6.57 1.27 6.47
N LEU A 41 6.34 1.06 7.77
CA LEU A 41 5.51 -0.05 8.28
C LEU A 41 4.06 0.06 7.81
N GLY A 42 3.49 1.28 7.79
CA GLY A 42 2.17 1.53 7.26
C GLY A 42 2.05 1.16 5.77
N ALA A 43 3.03 1.56 4.96
CA ALA A 43 3.11 1.21 3.55
C ALA A 43 3.22 -0.30 3.34
N LEU A 44 4.06 -1.00 4.11
CA LEU A 44 4.17 -2.46 4.05
C LEU A 44 2.84 -3.15 4.38
N THR A 45 2.17 -2.69 5.45
CA THR A 45 0.89 -3.26 5.88
C THR A 45 -0.21 -3.05 4.84
N LEU A 46 -0.29 -1.86 4.24
CA LEU A 46 -1.21 -1.56 3.13
C LEU A 46 -0.87 -2.35 1.87
N THR A 47 0.41 -2.59 1.61
CA THR A 47 0.85 -3.42 0.47
C THR A 47 0.35 -4.85 0.63
N ILE A 48 0.64 -5.46 1.79
CA ILE A 48 0.25 -6.84 2.07
C ILE A 48 -1.27 -6.99 2.04
N SER A 49 -2.00 -6.11 2.74
CA SER A 49 -3.47 -6.15 2.77
C SER A 49 -4.08 -5.87 1.39
N GLY A 50 -3.52 -4.94 0.62
CA GLY A 50 -3.93 -4.65 -0.76
C GLY A 50 -3.79 -5.86 -1.69
N ILE A 51 -2.64 -6.54 -1.64
CA ILE A 51 -2.39 -7.78 -2.40
C ILE A 51 -3.36 -8.88 -1.97
N MET A 52 -3.57 -9.08 -0.67
CA MET A 52 -4.53 -10.07 -0.17
C MET A 52 -5.96 -9.81 -0.66
N LEU A 53 -6.40 -8.56 -0.68
CA LEU A 53 -7.72 -8.17 -1.15
C LEU A 53 -7.88 -8.35 -2.67
N ILE A 54 -6.83 -8.03 -3.44
CA ILE A 54 -6.80 -8.30 -4.89
C ILE A 54 -6.92 -9.78 -5.17
N ASN A 55 -6.11 -10.60 -4.48
CA ASN A 55 -6.10 -12.05 -4.67
C ASN A 55 -7.45 -12.65 -4.29
N LYS A 56 -8.03 -12.27 -3.14
CA LYS A 56 -9.39 -12.70 -2.74
C LYS A 56 -10.47 -12.27 -3.73
N GLY A 57 -10.31 -11.11 -4.37
CA GLY A 57 -11.20 -10.65 -5.43
C GLY A 57 -11.05 -11.43 -6.74
N ALA A 58 -9.87 -12.04 -6.98
CA ALA A 58 -9.53 -12.74 -8.21
C ALA A 58 -9.70 -14.28 -8.15
N GLU A 59 -9.72 -14.88 -6.95
CA GLU A 59 -9.60 -16.34 -6.74
C GLU A 59 -10.80 -17.20 -7.22
N ASN A 60 -11.66 -16.71 -8.11
CA ASN A 60 -12.85 -17.44 -8.59
C ASN A 60 -13.40 -16.86 -9.92
N GLU A 61 -12.53 -16.34 -10.80
CA GLU A 61 -12.79 -16.36 -12.25
C GLU A 61 -12.38 -17.74 -12.79
#